data_AF-A0A610XMZ2-F1
#
_entry.id   AF-A0A610XMZ2-F1
#
_cell.length_a   1.000
_cell.length_b   1.000
_cell.length_c   1.000
_cell.angle_alpha   90.00
_cell.angle_beta   90.00
_cell.angle_gamma   90.00
#
_symmetry.space_group_name_H-M   'P 1'
#
loop_
_entity.id
_entity.type
_entity.pdbx_description
1 polymer ?
#
loop_
_entity_poly.entity_id
_entity_poly.type
_entity_poly.pdbx_seq_one_letter_code
_entity_poly.pdbx_strand_id
1 'polypeptide(L)'
;MTERLFNIKSLILSGLFLFFAVCDPAQANIDWSYCDANGHVSIQNINLKGGKYVTGQELQSVTVPISYTCYTKWKSYGPDYSTTLNLYSLGQVVSALKSSSLGMDIIVQEGGRAPVTFTWKEIQAGFSGWGNSKVFGQYMDPEKTYNRSGTLTLRIFVYQAFTKTFLNLNIPSSTINILPYNPVGMTAPTVSFKPLTVSGFNLRFVPDNSGRVIVSPSVINLGHFYTEYKDTMVAREAAFTVTAQQNIGTQTPFVTPLAIEFKTNGLTLADADTSVTLKNTKGEANGFRLSVMDETGATVKFNTKTEMGSINLDNASGGKIIKNYKAKVEPIPGVEIKTGSFSAAMTVVVTYI
;
A
#
# COMPACT_ATOMS: atom_id res chain seq x y z
N MET A 1 80.60 48.29 -7.84
CA MET A 1 80.43 47.40 -6.68
C MET A 1 79.28 47.96 -5.84
N THR A 2 78.21 47.27 -5.45
CA THR A 2 77.68 45.94 -5.79
C THR A 2 76.20 45.92 -5.36
N GLU A 3 75.42 46.98 -5.60
CA GLU A 3 74.06 47.06 -5.01
C GLU A 3 72.92 47.49 -5.94
N ARG A 4 73.16 47.89 -7.20
CA ARG A 4 72.06 48.30 -8.11
C ARG A 4 71.62 47.28 -9.16
N LEU A 5 72.28 46.13 -9.26
CA LEU A 5 71.94 45.07 -10.22
C LEU A 5 71.13 43.91 -9.61
N PHE A 6 71.00 43.84 -8.28
CA PHE A 6 70.25 42.77 -7.62
C PHE A 6 68.74 43.02 -7.48
N ASN A 7 68.28 44.28 -7.65
CA ASN A 7 66.88 44.61 -7.43
C ASN A 7 65.99 44.48 -8.67
N ILE A 8 66.57 44.34 -9.88
CA ILE A 8 65.79 44.17 -11.12
C ILE A 8 65.56 42.69 -11.45
N LYS A 9 66.46 41.79 -11.03
CA LYS A 9 66.22 40.33 -11.16
C LYS A 9 65.21 39.80 -10.14
N SER A 10 65.12 40.40 -8.95
CA SER A 10 64.12 39.98 -7.94
C SER A 10 62.70 40.41 -8.31
N LEU A 11 62.53 41.56 -8.98
CA LEU A 11 61.22 42.06 -9.41
C LEU A 11 60.66 41.32 -10.65
N ILE A 12 61.54 40.87 -11.56
CA ILE A 12 61.12 40.11 -12.75
C ILE A 12 60.84 38.64 -12.39
N LEU A 13 61.49 38.09 -11.36
CA LEU A 13 61.21 36.73 -10.89
C LEU A 13 59.97 36.63 -10.00
N SER A 14 59.52 37.74 -9.39
CA SER A 14 58.28 37.81 -8.61
C SER A 14 57.05 38.23 -9.43
N GLY A 15 57.25 38.77 -10.65
CA GLY A 15 56.17 39.08 -11.59
C GLY A 15 55.75 37.92 -12.51
N LEU A 16 56.59 36.88 -12.67
CA LEU A 16 56.31 35.74 -13.56
C LEU A 16 55.70 34.51 -12.87
N PHE A 17 55.55 34.52 -11.55
CA PHE A 17 54.96 33.41 -10.79
C PHE A 17 53.50 33.62 -10.36
N LEU A 18 52.87 34.74 -10.76
CA LEU A 18 51.48 35.08 -10.42
C LEU A 18 50.47 34.83 -11.55
N PHE A 19 50.88 34.17 -12.64
CA PHE A 19 49.99 33.74 -13.74
C PHE A 19 49.86 32.22 -13.90
N PHE A 20 50.40 31.44 -12.96
CA PHE A 20 49.92 30.08 -12.69
C PHE A 20 49.01 30.08 -11.47
N ALA A 21 48.07 31.04 -11.42
CA ALA A 21 46.79 30.69 -10.83
C ALA A 21 46.37 29.43 -11.58
N VAL A 22 46.29 28.32 -10.85
CA VAL A 22 45.68 27.08 -11.31
C VAL A 22 44.26 27.47 -11.70
N CYS A 23 44.08 27.94 -12.93
CA CYS A 23 42.87 27.71 -13.66
C CYS A 23 42.85 26.20 -13.79
N ASP A 24 42.34 25.52 -12.76
CA ASP A 24 41.64 24.28 -13.01
C ASP A 24 40.76 24.62 -14.21
N PRO A 25 40.95 23.97 -15.39
CA PRO A 25 39.99 24.16 -16.45
C PRO A 25 38.66 23.89 -15.79
N ALA A 26 37.76 24.88 -15.76
CA ALA A 26 36.45 24.72 -15.18
C ALA A 26 35.79 23.60 -15.98
N GLN A 27 36.01 22.35 -15.53
CA GLN A 27 35.58 21.17 -16.23
C GLN A 27 34.08 21.23 -16.10
N ALA A 28 33.44 21.61 -17.20
CA ALA A 28 32.02 21.67 -17.32
C ALA A 28 31.52 20.23 -17.29
N ASN A 29 31.24 19.73 -16.08
CA ASN A 29 31.10 18.32 -15.83
C ASN A 29 29.64 17.99 -15.52
N ILE A 30 28.97 17.45 -16.53
CA ILE A 30 27.55 17.07 -16.45
C ILE A 30 27.29 16.04 -15.35
N ASP A 31 28.27 15.18 -15.06
CA ASP A 31 28.21 14.14 -14.03
C ASP A 31 28.23 14.70 -12.58
N TRP A 32 28.50 16.00 -12.40
CA TRP A 32 28.37 16.70 -11.11
C TRP A 32 26.94 17.20 -10.86
N SER A 33 26.04 16.97 -11.82
CA SER A 33 24.61 17.22 -11.67
C SER A 33 23.95 16.00 -11.05
N TYR A 34 23.04 16.21 -10.10
CA TYR A 34 22.33 15.13 -9.42
C TYR A 34 20.87 15.48 -9.18
N CYS A 35 20.07 14.45 -8.87
CA CYS A 35 18.75 14.63 -8.28
C CYS A 35 18.63 13.77 -7.03
N ASP A 36 18.14 14.38 -5.95
CA ASP A 36 17.84 13.71 -4.70
C ASP A 36 16.34 13.47 -4.58
N ALA A 37 15.96 12.21 -4.44
CA ALA A 37 14.57 11.85 -4.16
C ALA A 37 14.20 12.19 -2.72
N ASN A 38 13.11 12.94 -2.59
CA ASN A 38 12.51 13.31 -1.31
C ASN A 38 11.43 12.29 -0.97
N GLY A 39 11.83 11.25 -0.23
CA GLY A 39 10.89 10.35 0.45
C GLY A 39 11.08 8.86 0.15
N HIS A 40 10.00 8.13 0.44
CA HIS A 40 9.92 6.68 0.38
C HIS A 40 8.55 6.29 -0.16
N VAL A 41 8.52 5.42 -1.16
CA VAL A 41 7.28 4.86 -1.70
C VAL A 41 6.92 3.63 -0.88
N SER A 42 5.91 3.76 -0.02
CA SER A 42 5.35 2.64 0.72
C SER A 42 4.18 2.03 -0.04
N ILE A 43 4.29 0.75 -0.38
CA ILE A 43 3.25 -0.05 -1.01
C ILE A 43 2.70 -1.00 0.05
N GLN A 44 1.38 -0.99 0.22
CA GLN A 44 0.70 -1.91 1.13
C GLN A 44 0.67 -3.33 0.54
N ASN A 45 0.53 -4.34 1.40
CA ASN A 45 0.30 -5.71 0.93
C ASN A 45 -0.98 -5.76 0.08
N ILE A 46 -0.96 -6.52 -1.00
CA ILE A 46 -2.08 -6.63 -1.94
C ILE A 46 -2.66 -8.04 -1.82
N ASN A 47 -3.93 -8.13 -1.45
CA ASN A 47 -4.69 -9.37 -1.39
C ASN A 47 -5.65 -9.44 -2.59
N LEU A 48 -5.46 -10.43 -3.44
CA LEU A 48 -6.26 -10.70 -4.64
C LEU A 48 -7.03 -12.00 -4.47
N LYS A 49 -8.16 -12.09 -5.17
CA LYS A 49 -9.00 -13.30 -5.19
C LYS A 49 -8.37 -14.41 -6.05
N GLY A 50 -8.07 -15.57 -5.48
CA GLY A 50 -7.58 -16.74 -6.24
C GLY A 50 -8.56 -17.18 -7.34
N GLY A 51 -8.04 -17.66 -8.46
CA GLY A 51 -8.87 -18.06 -9.60
C GLY A 51 -8.11 -18.24 -10.92
N LYS A 52 -8.86 -18.18 -12.01
CA LYS A 52 -8.34 -18.17 -13.38
C LYS A 52 -8.10 -16.74 -13.83
N TYR A 53 -6.95 -16.53 -14.45
CA TYR A 53 -6.46 -15.22 -14.86
C TYR A 53 -5.99 -15.26 -16.30
N VAL A 54 -6.38 -14.25 -17.08
CA VAL A 54 -6.05 -14.15 -18.51
C VAL A 54 -4.95 -13.12 -18.74
N THR A 55 -4.13 -13.33 -19.76
CA THR A 55 -3.06 -12.40 -20.13
C THR A 55 -3.59 -10.98 -20.34
N GLY A 56 -2.87 -10.00 -19.80
CA GLY A 56 -3.20 -8.58 -19.88
C GLY A 56 -4.21 -8.09 -18.82
N GLN A 57 -4.82 -9.00 -18.06
CA GLN A 57 -5.74 -8.62 -16.98
C GLN A 57 -5.01 -7.83 -15.90
N GLU A 58 -5.48 -6.61 -15.66
CA GLU A 58 -4.99 -5.78 -14.56
C GLU A 58 -5.46 -6.34 -13.22
N LEU A 59 -4.54 -6.40 -12.26
CA LEU A 59 -4.80 -6.93 -10.93
C LEU A 59 -4.86 -5.82 -9.89
N GLN A 60 -3.95 -4.86 -9.99
CA GLN A 60 -3.86 -3.73 -9.09
C GLN A 60 -3.12 -2.59 -9.79
N SER A 61 -3.55 -1.36 -9.51
CA SER A 61 -2.81 -0.14 -9.85
C SER A 61 -2.62 0.69 -8.59
N VAL A 62 -1.39 1.14 -8.32
CA VAL A 62 -1.04 1.95 -7.14
C VAL A 62 -0.36 3.22 -7.64
N THR A 63 -0.96 4.38 -7.38
CA THR A 63 -0.39 5.69 -7.70
C THR A 63 0.08 6.36 -6.41
N VAL A 64 1.34 6.77 -6.38
CA VAL A 64 1.94 7.48 -5.25
C VAL A 64 2.52 8.82 -5.70
N PRO A 65 2.45 9.87 -4.87
CA PRO A 65 3.17 11.11 -5.13
C PRO A 65 4.67 10.89 -4.93
N ILE A 66 5.48 11.53 -5.77
CA ILE A 66 6.94 11.59 -5.63
C ILE A 66 7.39 13.05 -5.64
N SER A 67 8.48 13.33 -4.95
CA SER A 67 9.13 14.64 -4.99
C SER A 67 10.63 14.47 -5.01
N TYR A 68 11.34 15.41 -5.62
CA TYR A 68 12.79 15.36 -5.76
C TYR A 68 13.35 16.76 -6.01
N THR A 69 14.62 16.93 -5.67
CA THR A 69 15.38 18.16 -5.88
C THR A 69 16.52 17.86 -6.83
N CYS A 70 16.61 18.58 -7.94
CA CYS A 70 17.69 18.44 -8.91
C CYS A 70 18.61 19.64 -8.89
N TYR A 71 19.92 19.41 -8.92
CA TYR A 71 20.94 20.42 -9.17
C TYR A 71 21.62 20.13 -10.51
N THR A 72 21.73 21.17 -11.34
CA THR A 72 22.40 21.11 -12.64
C THR A 72 23.69 21.93 -12.60
N LYS A 73 24.80 21.39 -13.07
CA LYS A 73 26.07 22.11 -13.23
C LYS A 73 26.18 22.69 -14.64
N TRP A 74 27.13 23.58 -14.90
CA TRP A 74 27.53 23.92 -16.27
C TRP A 74 28.05 22.63 -16.95
N LYS A 75 27.46 22.20 -18.08
CA LYS A 75 28.01 21.17 -19.01
C LYS A 75 28.36 21.60 -20.47
N SER A 76 29.63 21.69 -20.90
CA SER A 76 30.00 22.16 -22.26
C SER A 76 29.70 21.15 -23.38
N TYR A 77 29.28 19.95 -22.99
CA TYR A 77 28.93 18.83 -23.86
C TYR A 77 27.84 17.97 -23.18
N GLY A 78 27.27 17.03 -23.91
CA GLY A 78 26.30 16.06 -23.38
C GLY A 78 24.84 16.51 -23.52
N PRO A 79 23.89 15.62 -23.14
CA PRO A 79 22.45 15.82 -23.35
C PRO A 79 21.91 16.98 -22.52
N ASP A 80 20.79 17.55 -22.95
CA ASP A 80 20.08 18.57 -22.18
C ASP A 80 19.62 18.05 -20.82
N TYR A 81 19.57 18.97 -19.85
CA TYR A 81 19.06 18.62 -18.53
C TYR A 81 17.54 18.50 -18.59
N SER A 82 17.06 17.31 -18.26
CA SER A 82 15.65 16.98 -18.08
C SER A 82 15.56 15.77 -17.19
N THR A 83 14.63 15.80 -16.24
CA THR A 83 14.53 14.71 -15.28
C THR A 83 14.23 13.39 -15.99
N THR A 84 15.04 12.39 -15.67
CA THR A 84 15.04 11.07 -16.30
C THR A 84 14.87 10.02 -15.22
N LEU A 85 14.00 9.03 -15.48
CA LEU A 85 13.83 7.89 -14.61
C LEU A 85 14.70 6.72 -15.10
N ASN A 86 15.43 6.09 -14.20
CA ASN A 86 16.22 4.89 -14.46
C ASN A 86 15.86 3.80 -13.45
N LEU A 87 15.65 2.58 -13.97
CA LEU A 87 15.08 1.46 -13.22
C LEU A 87 16.10 0.34 -12.96
N TYR A 88 17.40 0.67 -12.97
CA TYR A 88 18.51 -0.29 -12.90
C TYR A 88 18.38 -1.33 -11.77
N SER A 89 17.92 -0.91 -10.60
CA SER A 89 17.87 -1.75 -9.39
C SER A 89 16.65 -2.69 -9.30
N LEU A 90 15.81 -2.80 -10.34
CA LEU A 90 14.57 -3.61 -10.29
C LEU A 90 14.75 -5.11 -10.58
N GLY A 91 15.97 -5.60 -10.81
CA GLY A 91 16.21 -6.99 -11.25
C GLY A 91 15.54 -8.07 -10.38
N GLN A 92 15.56 -7.92 -9.06
CA GLN A 92 14.92 -8.87 -8.15
C GLN A 92 13.38 -8.79 -8.20
N VAL A 93 12.82 -7.59 -8.33
CA VAL A 93 11.37 -7.38 -8.51
C VAL A 93 10.90 -8.02 -9.81
N VAL A 94 11.63 -7.81 -10.91
CA VAL A 94 11.33 -8.44 -12.21
C VAL A 94 11.36 -9.95 -12.12
N SER A 95 12.34 -10.51 -11.42
CA SER A 95 12.48 -11.96 -11.23
C SER A 95 11.31 -12.55 -10.44
N ALA A 96 10.90 -11.89 -9.35
CA ALA A 96 9.78 -12.30 -8.51
C ALA A 96 8.43 -12.28 -9.27
N LEU A 97 8.17 -11.22 -10.03
CA LEU A 97 6.94 -11.10 -10.82
C LEU A 97 6.92 -12.11 -11.97
N LYS A 98 8.02 -12.22 -12.72
CA LYS A 98 8.12 -13.10 -13.90
C LYS A 98 7.95 -14.58 -13.52
N SER A 99 8.58 -15.04 -12.44
CA SER A 99 8.45 -16.42 -11.96
C SER A 99 7.01 -16.78 -11.55
N SER A 100 6.21 -15.76 -11.24
CA SER A 100 4.80 -15.89 -10.86
C SER A 100 3.82 -15.63 -12.01
N SER A 101 4.31 -15.52 -13.27
CA SER A 101 3.49 -15.20 -14.45
C SER A 101 2.83 -13.82 -14.40
N LEU A 102 3.41 -12.90 -13.64
CA LEU A 102 2.96 -11.52 -13.48
C LEU A 102 3.88 -10.54 -14.23
N GLY A 103 3.35 -9.37 -14.50
CA GLY A 103 4.07 -8.23 -15.06
C GLY A 103 3.71 -6.94 -14.34
N MET A 104 4.54 -5.93 -14.55
CA MET A 104 4.33 -4.60 -14.00
C MET A 104 4.72 -3.54 -15.03
N ASP A 105 3.83 -2.60 -15.30
CA ASP A 105 4.18 -1.35 -15.96
C ASP A 105 4.48 -0.28 -14.90
N ILE A 106 5.46 0.57 -15.17
CA ILE A 106 5.78 1.73 -14.33
C ILE A 106 5.48 2.99 -15.12
N ILE A 107 4.58 3.82 -14.61
CA ILE A 107 4.18 5.06 -15.26
C ILE A 107 4.61 6.22 -14.38
N VAL A 108 5.37 7.16 -14.93
CA VAL A 108 5.85 8.34 -14.21
C VAL A 108 5.34 9.60 -14.89
N GLN A 109 4.93 10.58 -14.11
CA GLN A 109 4.41 11.85 -14.63
C GLN A 109 4.89 13.01 -13.75
N GLU A 110 5.66 13.92 -14.31
CA GLU A 110 5.92 15.22 -13.67
C GLU A 110 4.72 16.15 -13.87
N GLY A 111 4.43 17.01 -12.89
CA GLY A 111 3.27 17.90 -12.92
C GLY A 111 3.11 18.66 -14.26
N GLY A 112 1.94 18.52 -14.88
CA GLY A 112 1.59 19.20 -16.13
C GLY A 112 2.18 18.59 -17.41
N ARG A 113 2.87 17.45 -17.34
CA ARG A 113 3.36 16.70 -18.51
C ARG A 113 2.53 15.46 -18.82
N ALA A 114 2.70 14.94 -20.03
CA ALA A 114 2.16 13.63 -20.40
C ALA A 114 2.87 12.52 -19.60
N PRO A 115 2.15 11.47 -19.16
CA PRO A 115 2.75 10.35 -18.47
C PRO A 115 3.69 9.55 -19.39
N VAL A 116 4.80 9.11 -18.83
CA VAL A 116 5.80 8.26 -19.50
C VAL A 116 5.70 6.86 -18.94
N THR A 117 5.47 5.88 -19.81
CA THR A 117 5.29 4.47 -19.41
C THR A 117 6.54 3.66 -19.72
N PHE A 118 7.04 2.93 -18.73
CA PHE A 118 7.93 1.79 -18.89
C PHE A 118 7.06 0.54 -18.94
N THR A 119 6.94 -0.04 -20.12
CA THR A 119 6.16 -1.25 -20.32
C THR A 119 6.89 -2.45 -19.74
N TRP A 120 6.15 -3.48 -19.36
CA TRP A 120 6.74 -4.73 -18.89
C TRP A 120 7.76 -5.32 -19.86
N LYS A 121 7.53 -5.21 -21.18
CA LYS A 121 8.50 -5.66 -22.20
C LYS A 121 9.83 -4.93 -22.10
N GLU A 122 9.81 -3.61 -21.90
CA GLU A 122 11.01 -2.80 -21.72
C GLU A 122 11.71 -3.11 -20.39
N ILE A 123 10.94 -3.32 -19.33
CA ILE A 123 11.45 -3.69 -18.01
C ILE A 123 12.11 -5.08 -18.04
N GLN A 124 11.52 -6.04 -18.77
CA GLN A 124 12.02 -7.41 -18.91
C GLN A 124 13.28 -7.54 -19.76
N ALA A 125 13.45 -6.67 -20.76
CA ALA A 125 14.66 -6.64 -21.59
C ALA A 125 15.93 -6.36 -20.76
N GLY A 126 15.76 -6.05 -19.48
CA GLY A 126 16.81 -5.91 -18.50
C GLY A 126 17.31 -4.48 -18.45
N PHE A 127 17.84 -4.12 -17.30
CA PHE A 127 18.55 -2.86 -17.09
C PHE A 127 20.03 -3.19 -16.93
N SER A 128 20.69 -3.59 -18.01
CA SER A 128 22.16 -3.61 -18.00
C SER A 128 22.65 -2.21 -18.34
N GLY A 129 23.30 -1.55 -17.38
CA GLY A 129 23.82 -0.19 -17.54
C GLY A 129 22.74 0.90 -17.56
N TRP A 130 23.16 2.10 -17.97
CA TRP A 130 22.38 3.33 -17.83
C TRP A 130 21.40 3.61 -18.99
N GLY A 131 21.52 2.87 -20.10
CA GLY A 131 20.83 3.18 -21.37
C GLY A 131 19.30 3.01 -21.37
N ASN A 132 18.73 2.21 -20.46
CA ASN A 132 17.29 2.00 -20.37
C ASN A 132 16.65 2.96 -19.36
N SER A 133 16.63 4.23 -19.75
CA SER A 133 16.06 5.34 -18.99
C SER A 133 15.12 6.14 -19.89
N LYS A 134 14.13 6.83 -19.29
CA LYS A 134 13.23 7.71 -20.05
C LYS A 134 13.13 9.07 -19.40
N VAL A 135 13.25 10.09 -20.24
CA VAL A 135 12.98 11.48 -19.84
C VAL A 135 11.50 11.62 -19.55
N PHE A 136 11.16 12.20 -18.40
CA PHE A 136 9.78 12.48 -18.01
C PHE A 136 9.57 13.90 -17.50
N GLY A 137 10.63 14.55 -17.01
CA GLY A 137 10.56 15.90 -16.46
C GLY A 137 10.85 17.01 -17.47
N GLN A 138 10.69 18.24 -17.01
CA GLN A 138 10.93 19.46 -17.77
C GLN A 138 12.39 19.78 -18.01
N TYR A 139 12.64 20.58 -19.06
CA TYR A 139 13.95 21.16 -19.30
C TYR A 139 14.40 21.97 -18.08
N MET A 140 15.69 21.89 -17.77
CA MET A 140 16.33 22.61 -16.68
C MET A 140 17.53 23.38 -17.23
N ASP A 141 17.57 24.70 -17.01
CA ASP A 141 18.78 25.48 -17.27
C ASP A 141 19.93 25.02 -16.36
N PRO A 142 21.18 25.03 -16.85
CA PRO A 142 22.38 24.82 -16.04
C PRO A 142 22.51 25.79 -14.85
N GLU A 143 23.33 25.39 -13.86
CA GLU A 143 23.68 26.17 -12.67
C GLU A 143 22.50 26.58 -11.76
N LYS A 144 21.40 25.82 -11.79
CA LYS A 144 20.22 26.04 -10.95
C LYS A 144 19.82 24.81 -10.15
N THR A 145 19.04 25.06 -9.11
CA THR A 145 18.37 24.04 -8.29
C THR A 145 16.88 24.06 -8.56
N TYR A 146 16.27 22.90 -8.76
CA TYR A 146 14.86 22.73 -9.04
C TYR A 146 14.21 21.80 -8.03
N ASN A 147 13.12 22.25 -7.41
CA ASN A 147 12.24 21.40 -6.64
C ASN A 147 11.08 20.97 -7.54
N ARG A 148 10.91 19.65 -7.69
CA ARG A 148 9.96 19.05 -8.62
C ARG A 148 9.14 17.99 -7.91
N SER A 149 7.97 17.71 -8.46
CA SER A 149 7.07 16.69 -7.97
C SER A 149 6.27 16.07 -9.11
N GLY A 150 5.77 14.87 -8.85
CA GLY A 150 5.04 14.10 -9.83
C GLY A 150 4.33 12.92 -9.18
N THR A 151 3.92 11.98 -10.02
CA THR A 151 3.35 10.71 -9.58
C THR A 151 4.12 9.55 -10.18
N LEU A 152 4.14 8.45 -9.43
CA LEU A 152 4.62 7.14 -9.85
C LEU A 152 3.46 6.17 -9.72
N THR A 153 3.10 5.53 -10.82
CA THR A 153 2.05 4.50 -10.87
C THR A 153 2.68 3.15 -11.15
N LEU A 154 2.36 2.17 -10.32
CA LEU A 154 2.75 0.77 -10.49
C LEU A 154 1.51 -0.02 -10.87
N ARG A 155 1.47 -0.49 -12.11
CA ARG A 155 0.34 -1.26 -12.66
C ARG A 155 0.74 -2.72 -12.75
N ILE A 156 0.22 -3.55 -11.85
CA ILE A 156 0.48 -5.00 -11.80
C ILE A 156 -0.60 -5.72 -12.60
N PHE A 157 -0.18 -6.63 -13.48
CA PHE A 157 -1.07 -7.37 -14.36
C PHE A 157 -0.58 -8.80 -14.63
N VAL A 158 -1.44 -9.59 -15.27
CA VAL A 158 -1.15 -10.98 -15.64
C VAL A 158 -0.34 -11.01 -16.93
N TYR A 159 0.93 -11.45 -16.87
CA TYR A 159 1.80 -11.54 -18.04
C TYR A 159 1.53 -12.81 -18.84
N GLN A 160 1.37 -13.95 -18.16
CA GLN A 160 1.01 -15.23 -18.77
C GLN A 160 -0.23 -15.76 -18.06
N ALA A 161 -1.22 -16.24 -18.82
CA ALA A 161 -2.44 -16.78 -18.25
C ALA A 161 -2.11 -17.92 -17.26
N PHE A 162 -2.79 -17.93 -16.11
CA PHE A 162 -2.58 -18.95 -15.09
C PHE A 162 -3.85 -19.23 -14.31
N THR A 163 -3.85 -20.36 -13.59
CA THR A 163 -4.80 -20.62 -12.52
C THR A 163 -4.03 -20.68 -11.21
N LYS A 164 -4.37 -19.84 -10.24
CA LYS A 164 -3.76 -19.85 -8.91
C LYS A 164 -4.85 -19.93 -7.86
N THR A 165 -4.84 -21.00 -7.10
CA THR A 165 -5.69 -21.15 -5.92
C THR A 165 -5.11 -20.34 -4.78
N PHE A 166 -3.86 -20.64 -4.38
CA PHE A 166 -3.13 -19.93 -3.33
C PHE A 166 -1.73 -19.53 -3.81
N LEU A 167 -1.33 -18.27 -3.64
CA LEU A 167 0.03 -17.78 -3.91
C LEU A 167 0.37 -16.67 -2.90
N ASN A 168 1.55 -16.72 -2.29
CA ASN A 168 2.09 -15.62 -1.49
C ASN A 168 3.45 -15.25 -2.06
N LEU A 169 3.52 -14.12 -2.77
CA LEU A 169 4.73 -13.64 -3.41
C LEU A 169 5.29 -12.46 -2.61
N ASN A 170 6.53 -12.61 -2.14
CA ASN A 170 7.25 -11.49 -1.55
C ASN A 170 7.94 -10.68 -2.66
N ILE A 171 7.55 -9.41 -2.81
CA ILE A 171 8.23 -8.46 -3.68
C ILE A 171 9.27 -7.72 -2.83
N PRO A 172 10.57 -7.82 -3.16
CA PRO A 172 11.62 -7.20 -2.38
C PRO A 172 11.57 -5.67 -2.48
N SER A 173 12.13 -4.99 -1.49
CA SER A 173 12.40 -3.56 -1.58
C SER A 173 13.36 -3.28 -2.74
N SER A 174 13.23 -2.09 -3.31
CA SER A 174 14.06 -1.69 -4.46
C SER A 174 14.29 -0.19 -4.47
N THR A 175 15.10 0.26 -5.43
CA THR A 175 15.35 1.68 -5.65
C THR A 175 15.09 2.07 -7.10
N ILE A 176 14.67 3.31 -7.31
CA ILE A 176 14.48 3.93 -8.61
C ILE A 176 15.33 5.19 -8.65
N ASN A 177 16.17 5.30 -9.66
CA ASN A 177 17.04 6.46 -9.83
C ASN A 177 16.27 7.57 -10.55
N ILE A 178 16.35 8.79 -10.00
CA ILE A 178 15.92 10.01 -10.66
C ILE A 178 17.20 10.75 -11.01
N LEU A 179 17.39 11.05 -12.30
CA LEU A 179 18.61 11.65 -12.82
C LEU A 179 18.29 13.01 -13.47
N PRO A 180 19.22 13.98 -13.46
CA PRO A 180 18.99 15.30 -14.05
C PRO A 180 19.14 15.33 -15.57
N TYR A 181 19.59 14.25 -16.19
CA TYR A 181 19.76 14.10 -17.63
C TYR A 181 19.57 12.63 -18.04
N ASN A 182 19.41 12.40 -19.35
CA ASN A 182 19.38 11.05 -19.91
C ASN A 182 20.80 10.49 -20.03
N PRO A 183 21.18 9.42 -19.30
CA PRO A 183 22.53 8.89 -19.33
C PRO A 183 22.87 8.03 -20.56
N VAL A 184 22.02 7.96 -21.59
CA VAL A 184 22.36 7.27 -22.86
C VAL A 184 23.62 7.88 -23.47
N GLY A 185 24.68 7.08 -23.61
CA GLY A 185 25.98 7.52 -24.12
C GLY A 185 26.83 8.33 -23.12
N MET A 186 26.39 8.41 -21.85
CA MET A 186 27.06 9.14 -20.79
C MET A 186 27.33 8.23 -19.58
N THR A 187 28.23 8.65 -18.70
CA THR A 187 28.39 8.01 -17.38
C THR A 187 27.32 8.49 -16.41
N ALA A 188 27.10 7.69 -15.37
CA ALA A 188 26.32 8.10 -14.20
C ALA A 188 26.87 9.40 -13.59
N PRO A 189 26.05 10.12 -12.81
CA PRO A 189 26.58 11.13 -11.91
C PRO A 189 27.74 10.57 -11.07
N THR A 190 28.85 11.28 -11.01
CA THR A 190 30.02 10.92 -10.19
C THR A 190 29.90 11.46 -8.77
N VAL A 191 29.00 12.41 -8.56
CA VAL A 191 28.60 12.88 -7.24
C VAL A 191 27.52 12.00 -6.65
N SER A 192 27.50 11.92 -5.31
CA SER A 192 26.47 11.17 -4.58
C SER A 192 25.09 11.76 -4.86
N PHE A 193 24.09 10.89 -5.01
CA PHE A 193 22.69 11.25 -5.17
C PHE A 193 21.81 10.26 -4.41
N LYS A 194 20.61 10.71 -4.02
CA LYS A 194 19.66 9.90 -3.28
C LYS A 194 18.60 9.28 -4.20
N PRO A 195 18.59 7.95 -4.38
CA PRO A 195 17.55 7.30 -5.18
C PRO A 195 16.21 7.26 -4.42
N LEU A 196 15.12 7.14 -5.18
CA LEU A 196 13.79 6.90 -4.62
C LEU A 196 13.72 5.47 -4.09
N THR A 197 13.45 5.31 -2.81
CA THR A 197 13.29 3.98 -2.20
C THR A 197 11.85 3.50 -2.33
N VAL A 198 11.67 2.23 -2.63
CA VAL A 198 10.37 1.56 -2.74
C VAL A 198 10.33 0.41 -1.74
N SER A 199 9.29 0.36 -0.89
CA SER A 199 9.14 -0.70 0.10
C SER A 199 8.90 -2.05 -0.57
N GLY A 200 9.39 -3.11 0.07
CA GLY A 200 8.91 -4.45 -0.25
C GLY A 200 7.44 -4.60 0.18
N PHE A 201 6.73 -5.52 -0.44
CA PHE A 201 5.33 -5.82 -0.13
C PHE A 201 5.00 -7.26 -0.52
N ASN A 202 3.94 -7.82 0.06
CA ASN A 202 3.44 -9.12 -0.33
C ASN A 202 2.28 -8.98 -1.32
N LEU A 203 2.29 -9.80 -2.36
CA LEU A 203 1.17 -10.01 -3.27
C LEU A 203 0.60 -11.41 -3.03
N ARG A 204 -0.66 -11.47 -2.59
CA ARG A 204 -1.30 -12.72 -2.17
C ARG A 204 -2.52 -13.01 -3.02
N PHE A 205 -2.64 -14.24 -3.51
CA PHE A 205 -3.86 -14.75 -4.13
C PHE A 205 -4.53 -15.70 -3.13
N VAL A 206 -5.76 -15.37 -2.74
CA VAL A 206 -6.53 -16.05 -1.70
C VAL A 206 -7.84 -16.57 -2.31
N PRO A 207 -8.08 -17.89 -2.37
CA PRO A 207 -9.25 -18.46 -3.04
C PRO A 207 -10.55 -18.23 -2.27
N ASP A 208 -11.71 -18.24 -2.93
CA ASP A 208 -13.03 -17.97 -2.32
C ASP A 208 -13.44 -18.93 -1.17
N ASN A 209 -12.75 -20.05 -1.02
CA ASN A 209 -12.98 -21.04 0.05
C ASN A 209 -11.75 -21.20 0.96
N SER A 210 -10.85 -20.22 1.01
CA SER A 210 -9.64 -20.25 1.85
C SER A 210 -9.95 -20.32 3.33
N GLY A 211 -11.07 -19.72 3.73
CA GLY A 211 -11.53 -19.65 5.10
C GLY A 211 -13.03 -19.86 5.21
N ARG A 212 -13.46 -20.16 6.43
CA ARG A 212 -14.85 -20.34 6.82
C ARG A 212 -15.11 -19.54 8.09
N VAL A 213 -16.27 -18.90 8.14
CA VAL A 213 -16.80 -18.29 9.37
C VAL A 213 -17.83 -19.23 9.98
N ILE A 214 -17.69 -19.51 11.27
CA ILE A 214 -18.60 -20.34 12.05
C ILE A 214 -19.13 -19.51 13.22
N VAL A 215 -20.45 -19.37 13.32
CA VAL A 215 -21.13 -18.75 14.46
C VAL A 215 -21.77 -19.86 15.29
N SER A 216 -21.41 -19.96 16.58
CA SER A 216 -21.86 -21.04 17.45
C SER A 216 -22.34 -20.54 18.82
N PRO A 217 -23.62 -20.74 19.19
CA PRO A 217 -24.69 -21.28 18.34
C PRO A 217 -25.06 -20.30 17.22
N SER A 218 -25.51 -20.82 16.07
CA SER A 218 -25.96 -19.99 14.93
C SER A 218 -27.37 -19.44 15.13
N VAL A 219 -28.12 -20.00 16.07
CA VAL A 219 -29.46 -19.55 16.48
C VAL A 219 -29.45 -19.38 17.98
N ILE A 220 -29.81 -18.18 18.43
CA ILE A 220 -29.90 -17.83 19.84
C ILE A 220 -31.37 -17.75 20.23
N ASN A 221 -31.79 -18.60 21.16
CA ASN A 221 -33.14 -18.57 21.72
C ASN A 221 -33.09 -17.95 23.13
N LEU A 222 -33.69 -16.77 23.29
CA LEU A 222 -33.76 -16.05 24.57
C LEU A 222 -35.06 -16.34 25.35
N GLY A 223 -35.88 -17.27 24.86
CA GLY A 223 -37.15 -17.66 25.46
C GLY A 223 -38.23 -16.58 25.40
N HIS A 224 -39.16 -16.63 26.36
CA HIS A 224 -40.32 -15.74 26.41
C HIS A 224 -40.10 -14.54 27.32
N PHE A 225 -40.48 -13.34 26.86
CA PHE A 225 -40.52 -12.13 27.67
C PHE A 225 -41.97 -11.86 28.08
N TYR A 226 -42.23 -11.82 29.39
CA TYR A 226 -43.58 -11.62 29.93
C TYR A 226 -43.83 -10.13 30.14
N THR A 227 -44.85 -9.59 29.46
CA THR A 227 -45.18 -8.16 29.48
C THR A 227 -45.74 -7.68 30.81
N GLU A 228 -46.24 -8.59 31.65
CA GLU A 228 -46.80 -8.33 32.98
C GLU A 228 -45.78 -7.75 33.97
N TYR A 229 -44.49 -7.98 33.73
CA TYR A 229 -43.40 -7.54 34.59
C TYR A 229 -42.52 -6.48 33.91
N LYS A 230 -43.09 -5.67 33.02
CA LYS A 230 -42.35 -4.69 32.22
C LYS A 230 -41.42 -3.80 33.05
N ASP A 231 -41.89 -3.33 34.21
CA ASP A 231 -41.15 -2.40 35.07
C ASP A 231 -39.96 -3.06 35.80
N THR A 232 -39.97 -4.38 35.93
CA THR A 232 -38.90 -5.17 36.57
C THR A 232 -38.17 -6.07 35.57
N MET A 233 -38.43 -5.91 34.27
CA MET A 233 -37.90 -6.81 33.26
C MET A 233 -36.41 -6.56 33.03
N VAL A 234 -35.61 -7.55 33.39
CA VAL A 234 -34.16 -7.55 33.21
C VAL A 234 -33.80 -7.96 31.77
N ALA A 235 -32.69 -7.42 31.27
CA ALA A 235 -32.10 -7.85 30.01
C ALA A 235 -31.82 -9.36 30.01
N ARG A 236 -32.00 -10.00 28.85
CA ARG A 236 -31.60 -11.39 28.63
C ARG A 236 -30.39 -11.44 27.73
N GLU A 237 -29.45 -12.29 28.13
CA GLU A 237 -28.18 -12.44 27.44
C GLU A 237 -27.95 -13.90 27.07
N ALA A 238 -27.34 -14.12 25.92
CA ALA A 238 -26.83 -15.43 25.52
C ALA A 238 -25.48 -15.29 24.84
N ALA A 239 -24.54 -16.14 25.24
CA ALA A 239 -23.22 -16.19 24.66
C ALA A 239 -23.23 -16.91 23.31
N PHE A 240 -22.39 -16.43 22.40
CA PHE A 240 -22.06 -17.12 21.16
C PHE A 240 -20.62 -16.82 20.78
N THR A 241 -20.06 -17.62 19.89
CA THR A 241 -18.70 -17.45 19.38
C THR A 241 -18.73 -17.20 17.89
N VAL A 242 -17.78 -16.40 17.41
CA VAL A 242 -17.47 -16.27 15.99
C VAL A 242 -16.06 -16.83 15.79
N THR A 243 -15.97 -17.89 15.00
CA THR A 243 -14.70 -18.51 14.61
C THR A 243 -14.42 -18.20 13.15
N ALA A 244 -13.28 -17.58 12.86
CA ALA A 244 -12.73 -17.56 11.51
C ALA A 244 -11.65 -18.64 11.42
N GLN A 245 -11.83 -19.59 10.52
CA GLN A 245 -10.98 -20.77 10.38
C GLN A 245 -10.45 -20.86 8.95
N GLN A 246 -9.21 -21.28 8.82
CA GLN A 246 -8.61 -21.72 7.56
C GLN A 246 -9.26 -23.02 7.10
N ASN A 247 -9.73 -23.04 5.87
CA ASN A 247 -10.38 -24.20 5.27
C ASN A 247 -9.46 -24.94 4.29
N ILE A 248 -8.47 -24.24 3.71
CA ILE A 248 -7.51 -24.82 2.77
C ILE A 248 -6.09 -24.37 3.14
N GLY A 249 -5.14 -25.30 3.08
CA GLY A 249 -3.72 -25.09 3.33
C GLY A 249 -3.09 -24.15 2.31
N THR A 250 -2.06 -23.43 2.74
CA THR A 250 -1.29 -22.51 1.89
C THR A 250 0.03 -23.16 1.49
N GLN A 251 0.67 -22.70 0.41
CA GLN A 251 2.00 -23.20 0.03
C GLN A 251 3.09 -22.66 0.96
N THR A 252 2.97 -21.39 1.34
CA THR A 252 3.91 -20.72 2.24
C THR A 252 3.11 -20.12 3.38
N PRO A 253 3.37 -20.53 4.63
CA PRO A 253 2.68 -19.98 5.79
C PRO A 253 2.83 -18.48 5.90
N PHE A 254 1.78 -17.81 6.37
CA PHE A 254 1.84 -16.39 6.69
C PHE A 254 0.75 -16.01 7.68
N VAL A 255 0.98 -14.89 8.34
CA VAL A 255 0.02 -14.27 9.25
C VAL A 255 -0.68 -13.13 8.51
N THR A 256 -1.99 -13.04 8.67
CA THR A 256 -2.78 -11.95 8.10
C THR A 256 -3.77 -11.40 9.12
N PRO A 257 -3.88 -10.07 9.25
CA PRO A 257 -4.92 -9.45 10.06
C PRO A 257 -6.29 -9.67 9.43
N LEU A 258 -7.31 -9.76 10.29
CA LEU A 258 -8.72 -9.91 9.95
C LEU A 258 -9.53 -8.78 10.58
N ALA A 259 -10.52 -8.30 9.84
CA ALA A 259 -11.61 -7.48 10.36
C ALA A 259 -12.88 -8.31 10.48
N ILE A 260 -13.72 -7.98 11.45
CA ILE A 260 -15.06 -8.51 11.62
C ILE A 260 -16.09 -7.40 11.51
N GLU A 261 -17.26 -7.71 10.94
CA GLU A 261 -18.39 -6.80 10.79
C GLU A 261 -19.69 -7.56 11.06
N PHE A 262 -20.57 -6.96 11.87
CA PHE A 262 -21.91 -7.44 12.12
C PHE A 262 -22.91 -6.65 11.28
N LYS A 263 -23.38 -7.27 10.19
CA LYS A 263 -24.35 -6.67 9.27
C LYS A 263 -25.78 -6.91 9.73
N THR A 264 -26.55 -5.84 9.77
CA THR A 264 -27.95 -5.89 10.24
C THR A 264 -28.94 -6.33 9.18
N ASN A 265 -28.52 -6.48 7.92
CA ASN A 265 -29.37 -6.90 6.80
C ASN A 265 -30.66 -6.07 6.67
N GLY A 266 -30.58 -4.76 6.94
CA GLY A 266 -31.71 -3.83 6.81
C GLY A 266 -32.58 -3.70 8.07
N LEU A 267 -32.21 -4.29 9.21
CA LEU A 267 -32.88 -3.99 10.48
C LEU A 267 -32.67 -2.52 10.87
N THR A 268 -33.67 -1.95 11.53
CA THR A 268 -33.66 -0.55 11.98
C THR A 268 -32.64 -0.35 13.10
N LEU A 269 -31.59 0.42 12.83
CA LEU A 269 -30.55 0.78 13.79
C LEU A 269 -31.06 1.78 14.83
N ALA A 270 -30.52 1.68 16.04
CA ALA A 270 -30.76 2.58 17.16
C ALA A 270 -29.47 2.76 17.98
N ASP A 271 -29.51 3.64 18.99
CA ASP A 271 -28.41 3.88 19.94
C ASP A 271 -27.05 4.12 19.26
N ALA A 272 -27.01 5.04 18.29
CA ALA A 272 -25.80 5.33 17.49
C ALA A 272 -25.19 4.08 16.81
N ASP A 273 -26.07 3.26 16.23
CA ASP A 273 -25.77 2.02 15.49
C ASP A 273 -25.25 0.86 16.35
N THR A 274 -25.46 0.91 17.66
CA THR A 274 -25.03 -0.16 18.60
C THR A 274 -26.14 -1.13 18.97
N SER A 275 -27.37 -0.85 18.54
CA SER A 275 -28.52 -1.74 18.71
C SER A 275 -29.42 -1.74 17.48
N VAL A 276 -30.29 -2.75 17.39
CA VAL A 276 -31.40 -2.80 16.42
C VAL A 276 -32.72 -2.91 17.14
N THR A 277 -33.73 -2.19 16.66
CA THR A 277 -35.11 -2.32 17.15
C THR A 277 -35.72 -3.61 16.63
N LEU A 278 -36.26 -4.43 17.53
CA LEU A 278 -36.90 -5.69 17.18
C LEU A 278 -38.35 -5.45 16.72
N LYS A 279 -38.79 -6.27 15.77
CA LYS A 279 -40.14 -6.21 15.20
C LYS A 279 -40.86 -7.53 15.44
N ASN A 280 -42.17 -7.45 15.70
CA ASN A 280 -43.02 -8.63 15.77
C ASN A 280 -43.30 -9.18 14.35
N THR A 281 -44.01 -10.30 14.26
CA THR A 281 -44.41 -10.93 12.99
C THR A 281 -45.29 -10.05 12.09
N LYS A 282 -45.85 -8.95 12.60
CA LYS A 282 -46.62 -7.95 11.83
C LYS A 282 -45.74 -6.83 11.29
N GLY A 283 -44.43 -6.85 11.54
CA GLY A 283 -43.48 -5.81 11.12
C GLY A 283 -43.49 -4.54 11.99
N GLU A 284 -44.23 -4.55 13.10
CA GLU A 284 -44.30 -3.44 14.05
C GLU A 284 -43.16 -3.55 15.06
N ALA A 285 -42.58 -2.42 15.47
CA ALA A 285 -41.62 -2.39 16.57
C ALA A 285 -42.26 -2.99 17.84
N ASN A 286 -41.60 -3.97 18.45
CA ASN A 286 -42.16 -4.74 19.56
C ASN A 286 -41.80 -4.18 20.95
N GLY A 287 -41.06 -3.08 21.02
CA GLY A 287 -40.60 -2.46 22.27
C GLY A 287 -39.29 -3.02 22.83
N PHE A 288 -38.62 -3.92 22.11
CA PHE A 288 -37.29 -4.45 22.48
C PHE A 288 -36.21 -3.96 21.52
N ARG A 289 -34.97 -3.93 22.03
CA ARG A 289 -33.77 -3.78 21.23
C ARG A 289 -32.83 -4.98 21.41
N LEU A 290 -32.07 -5.28 20.36
CA LEU A 290 -30.99 -6.26 20.37
C LEU A 290 -29.65 -5.54 20.20
N SER A 291 -28.70 -5.81 21.08
CA SER A 291 -27.30 -5.42 20.93
C SER A 291 -26.38 -6.63 20.99
N VAL A 292 -25.16 -6.49 20.49
CA VAL A 292 -24.10 -7.49 20.59
C VAL A 292 -22.96 -6.89 21.40
N MET A 293 -22.50 -7.59 22.42
CA MET A 293 -21.35 -7.20 23.23
C MET A 293 -20.17 -8.10 22.92
N ASP A 294 -18.97 -7.52 22.88
CA ASP A 294 -17.72 -8.26 22.72
C ASP A 294 -17.22 -8.85 24.04
N GLU A 295 -16.06 -9.51 23.99
CA GLU A 295 -15.42 -10.15 25.14
C GLU A 295 -15.00 -9.18 26.26
N THR A 296 -14.86 -7.90 25.95
CA THR A 296 -14.57 -6.84 26.92
C THR A 296 -15.83 -6.27 27.57
N GLY A 297 -17.01 -6.62 27.05
CA GLY A 297 -18.29 -6.06 27.44
C GLY A 297 -18.66 -4.78 26.69
N ALA A 298 -17.84 -4.32 25.74
CA ALA A 298 -18.16 -3.17 24.90
C ALA A 298 -19.25 -3.55 23.88
N THR A 299 -20.15 -2.62 23.58
CA THR A 299 -21.20 -2.86 22.59
C THR A 299 -20.64 -2.70 21.18
N VAL A 300 -20.84 -3.70 20.35
CA VAL A 300 -20.45 -3.72 18.94
C VAL A 300 -21.24 -2.66 18.18
N LYS A 301 -20.53 -1.83 17.43
CA LYS A 301 -21.14 -0.96 16.43
C LYS A 301 -21.43 -1.75 15.16
N PHE A 302 -22.69 -1.80 14.76
CA PHE A 302 -23.14 -2.53 13.58
C PHE A 302 -22.72 -1.86 12.27
N ASN A 303 -22.65 -2.65 11.20
CA ASN A 303 -22.25 -2.24 9.84
C ASN A 303 -20.91 -1.48 9.81
N THR A 304 -20.05 -1.72 10.80
CA THR A 304 -18.73 -1.11 10.95
C THR A 304 -17.71 -2.23 11.07
N LYS A 305 -16.62 -2.13 10.31
CA LYS A 305 -15.50 -3.07 10.41
C LYS A 305 -14.66 -2.75 11.65
N THR A 306 -14.39 -3.76 12.47
CA THR A 306 -13.48 -3.66 13.60
C THR A 306 -12.43 -4.77 13.52
N GLU A 307 -11.32 -4.60 14.23
CA GLU A 307 -10.26 -5.62 14.25
C GLU A 307 -10.76 -6.90 14.94
N MET A 308 -10.61 -8.04 14.25
CA MET A 308 -10.83 -9.36 14.85
C MET A 308 -9.55 -9.92 15.46
N GLY A 309 -8.39 -9.52 14.91
CA GLY A 309 -7.06 -10.03 15.24
C GLY A 309 -6.41 -10.71 14.03
N SER A 310 -5.29 -11.41 14.25
CA SER A 310 -4.55 -12.07 13.18
C SER A 310 -4.81 -13.58 13.13
N ILE A 311 -4.99 -14.12 11.93
CA ILE A 311 -5.02 -15.56 11.68
C ILE A 311 -3.68 -16.02 11.11
N ASN A 312 -3.15 -17.13 11.63
CA ASN A 312 -2.00 -17.81 11.05
C ASN A 312 -2.50 -18.82 10.02
N LEU A 313 -2.17 -18.63 8.75
CA LEU A 313 -2.52 -19.55 7.68
C LEU A 313 -1.34 -20.46 7.41
N ASP A 314 -1.50 -21.75 7.69
CA ASP A 314 -0.44 -22.76 7.58
C ASP A 314 -0.63 -23.67 6.35
N ASN A 315 0.25 -24.66 6.19
CA ASN A 315 0.14 -25.66 5.12
C ASN A 315 -0.95 -26.72 5.37
N ALA A 316 -1.35 -26.94 6.63
CA ALA A 316 -2.23 -28.03 7.06
C ALA A 316 -3.71 -27.61 7.20
N SER A 317 -4.05 -26.34 6.95
CA SER A 317 -5.37 -25.76 7.21
C SER A 317 -5.73 -25.65 8.70
N GLY A 318 -4.75 -25.51 9.58
CA GLY A 318 -4.93 -25.48 11.03
C GLY A 318 -5.29 -24.10 11.61
N GLY A 319 -5.11 -23.04 10.81
CA GLY A 319 -5.31 -21.66 11.24
C GLY A 319 -6.72 -21.38 11.77
N LYS A 320 -6.84 -20.79 12.96
CA LYS A 320 -8.12 -20.31 13.49
C LYS A 320 -7.97 -19.15 14.45
N ILE A 321 -8.98 -18.30 14.49
CA ILE A 321 -9.19 -17.29 15.53
C ILE A 321 -10.65 -17.38 16.01
N ILE A 322 -10.85 -17.29 17.32
CA ILE A 322 -12.15 -17.42 17.97
C ILE A 322 -12.36 -16.17 18.80
N LYS A 323 -13.52 -15.53 18.64
CA LYS A 323 -13.96 -14.39 19.47
C LYS A 323 -15.28 -14.73 20.14
N ASN A 324 -15.40 -14.35 21.42
CA ASN A 324 -16.60 -14.54 22.21
C ASN A 324 -17.45 -13.27 22.19
N TYR A 325 -18.76 -13.46 22.06
CA TYR A 325 -19.74 -12.38 22.05
C TYR A 325 -20.94 -12.75 22.90
N LYS A 326 -21.74 -11.75 23.26
CA LYS A 326 -23.04 -11.92 23.90
C LYS A 326 -24.10 -11.16 23.13
N ALA A 327 -25.19 -11.83 22.77
CA ALA A 327 -26.39 -11.16 22.30
C ALA A 327 -27.20 -10.74 23.53
N LYS A 328 -27.61 -9.47 23.59
CA LYS A 328 -28.41 -8.91 24.68
C LYS A 328 -29.71 -8.34 24.13
N VAL A 329 -30.83 -8.79 24.68
CA VAL A 329 -32.15 -8.23 24.39
C VAL A 329 -32.72 -7.59 25.65
N GLU A 330 -33.14 -6.34 25.52
CA GLU A 330 -33.67 -5.55 26.63
C GLU A 330 -34.81 -4.64 26.16
N PRO A 331 -35.74 -4.26 27.06
CA PRO A 331 -36.80 -3.32 26.72
C PRO A 331 -36.23 -1.94 26.40
N ILE A 332 -36.89 -1.24 25.48
CA ILE A 332 -36.60 0.16 25.20
C ILE A 332 -37.34 1.01 26.24
N PRO A 333 -36.64 1.84 27.04
CA PRO A 333 -37.27 2.69 28.04
C PRO A 333 -38.36 3.58 27.45
N GLY A 334 -39.52 3.66 28.11
CA GLY A 334 -40.64 4.50 27.67
C GLY A 334 -41.44 4.00 26.47
N VAL A 335 -41.04 2.89 25.84
CA VAL A 335 -41.75 2.33 24.66
C VAL A 335 -42.69 1.21 25.10
N GLU A 336 -43.88 1.14 24.52
CA GLU A 336 -44.83 0.05 24.74
C GLU A 336 -44.27 -1.28 24.22
N ILE A 337 -44.39 -2.35 25.03
CA ILE A 337 -44.02 -3.70 24.58
C ILE A 337 -45.24 -4.34 23.96
N LYS A 338 -45.13 -4.69 22.68
CA LYS A 338 -46.21 -5.37 21.96
C LYS A 338 -46.02 -6.88 22.02
N THR A 339 -47.09 -7.59 22.31
CA THR A 339 -47.09 -9.06 22.34
C THR A 339 -46.91 -9.65 20.94
N GLY A 340 -46.38 -10.88 20.90
CA GLY A 340 -46.16 -11.64 19.67
C GLY A 340 -44.72 -12.13 19.52
N SER A 341 -44.53 -13.11 18.64
CA SER A 341 -43.20 -13.62 18.31
C SER A 341 -42.39 -12.55 17.57
N PHE A 342 -41.08 -12.56 17.79
CA PHE A 342 -40.12 -11.71 17.10
C PHE A 342 -38.83 -12.47 16.85
N SER A 343 -38.08 -12.04 15.84
CA SER A 343 -36.78 -12.60 15.48
C SER A 343 -35.95 -11.55 14.75
N ALA A 344 -34.63 -11.64 14.86
CA ALA A 344 -33.70 -10.85 14.08
C ALA A 344 -32.64 -11.77 13.46
N ALA A 345 -32.21 -11.47 12.24
CA ALA A 345 -31.16 -12.18 11.55
C ALA A 345 -30.06 -11.20 11.14
N MET A 346 -28.83 -11.50 11.55
CA MET A 346 -27.65 -10.69 11.26
C MET A 346 -26.61 -11.54 10.54
N THR A 347 -25.83 -10.93 9.67
CA THR A 347 -24.74 -11.60 8.97
C THR A 347 -23.41 -11.17 9.55
N VAL A 348 -22.60 -12.13 9.97
CA VAL A 348 -21.22 -11.87 10.40
C VAL A 348 -20.31 -12.02 9.19
N VAL A 349 -19.57 -10.95 8.87
CA VAL A 349 -18.61 -10.92 7.77
C VAL A 349 -17.21 -10.78 8.35
N VAL A 350 -16.28 -11.62 7.88
CA VAL A 350 -14.87 -11.54 8.23
C VAL A 350 -14.07 -11.28 6.95
N THR A 351 -13.19 -10.29 6.97
CA THR A 351 -12.39 -9.89 5.79
C THR A 351 -10.92 -9.79 6.13
N TYR A 352 -10.05 -10.20 5.22
CA TYR A 352 -8.61 -9.90 5.28
C TYR A 352 -8.37 -8.38 5.18
N ILE A 353 -7.47 -7.84 6.00
CA ILE A 353 -7.04 -6.43 5.99
C ILE A 353 -5.72 -6.30 5.22
#